data_AF-A0AAW2NC30-F1
#
_entry.id   AF-A0AAW2NC30-F1
#
_cell.length_a   1.000
_cell.length_b   1.000
_cell.length_c   1.000
_cell.angle_alpha   90.00
_cell.angle_beta   90.00
_cell.angle_gamma   90.00
#
_symmetry.space_group_name_H-M   'P 1'
#
loop_
_entity.id
_entity.type
_entity.pdbx_description
1 polymer ?
#
loop_
_entity_poly.entity_id
_entity_poly.type
_entity_poly.pdbx_seq_one_letter_code
_entity_poly.pdbx_strand_id
1 'polypeptide(L)'
;MVMRKDLATAMNARILGSGKETIVLAHGYGGDQSVWDDILPDFTTRYTVVLFDWCFSGAVKDPTLYDPLRYLSPINYATKFSLCFFP
;
A
#
# COMPACT_ATOMS: atom_id res chain seq x y z
N MET A 1 17.54 21.39 -3.89
CA MET A 1 16.41 21.32 -2.95
C MET A 1 15.58 20.11 -3.32
N VAL A 2 15.68 19.01 -2.56
CA VAL A 2 14.87 17.80 -2.82
C VAL A 2 13.43 18.15 -2.46
N MET A 3 12.53 18.20 -3.45
CA MET A 3 11.11 18.30 -3.17
C MET A 3 10.69 17.01 -2.46
N ARG A 4 10.38 17.07 -1.17
CA ARG A 4 9.67 15.98 -0.50
C ARG A 4 8.25 15.96 -1.08
N LYS A 5 7.96 15.04 -1.99
CA LYS A 5 6.58 14.63 -2.25
C LYS A 5 5.99 14.12 -0.94
N ASP A 6 4.73 14.44 -0.69
CA ASP A 6 4.02 13.82 0.43
C ASP A 6 3.98 12.29 0.23
N LEU A 7 4.10 11.55 1.33
CA LEU A 7 4.23 10.09 1.29
C LEU A 7 3.00 9.43 0.65
N ALA A 8 1.81 10.02 0.85
CA ALA A 8 0.56 9.53 0.30
C ALA A 8 0.60 9.53 -1.24
N THR A 9 0.95 10.66 -1.84
CA THR A 9 1.15 10.81 -3.29
C THR A 9 2.27 9.92 -3.79
N ALA A 10 3.36 9.80 -3.03
CA ALA A 10 4.52 9.02 -3.43
C ALA A 10 4.24 7.49 -3.42
N MET A 11 3.32 7.03 -2.57
CA MET A 11 2.83 5.65 -2.49
C MET A 11 1.47 5.47 -3.18
N ASN A 12 1.07 6.38 -4.08
CA ASN A 12 -0.19 6.33 -4.82
C ASN A 12 -1.43 6.09 -3.94
N ALA A 13 -1.45 6.61 -2.72
CA ALA A 13 -2.50 6.34 -1.76
C ALA A 13 -3.85 6.90 -2.22
N ARG A 14 -4.92 6.12 -2.04
CA ARG A 14 -6.30 6.48 -2.37
C ARG A 14 -7.23 6.18 -1.20
N ILE A 15 -8.22 7.04 -1.01
CA ILE A 15 -9.32 6.81 -0.06
C ILE A 15 -10.61 6.79 -0.86
N LEU A 16 -11.39 5.72 -0.71
CA LEU A 16 -12.65 5.48 -1.42
C LEU A 16 -13.78 5.17 -0.43
N GLY A 17 -15.02 5.37 -0.85
CA GLY A 17 -16.20 5.11 -0.02
C GLY A 17 -16.42 6.15 1.09
N SER A 18 -17.46 5.93 1.90
CA SER A 18 -17.88 6.84 2.98
C SER A 18 -18.47 6.11 4.19
N GLY A 19 -18.15 4.82 4.33
CA GLY A 19 -18.59 4.01 5.46
C GLY A 19 -17.99 4.47 6.79
N LYS A 20 -18.67 4.15 7.90
CA LYS A 20 -18.25 4.53 9.26
C LYS A 20 -16.96 3.84 9.69
N GLU A 21 -16.74 2.62 9.22
CA GLU A 21 -15.54 1.82 9.53
C GLU A 21 -14.52 1.93 8.39
N THR A 22 -13.25 2.01 8.75
CA THR A 22 -12.14 2.11 7.80
C THR A 22 -11.45 0.76 7.67
N ILE A 23 -11.22 0.34 6.42
CA ILE A 23 -10.41 -0.83 6.09
C ILE A 23 -9.20 -0.40 5.26
N VAL A 24 -8.08 -1.09 5.44
CA VAL A 24 -6.85 -0.85 4.69
C VAL A 24 -6.53 -2.08 3.86
N LEU A 25 -6.41 -1.92 2.54
CA LEU A 25 -6.09 -2.99 1.62
C LEU A 25 -4.65 -2.84 1.13
N ALA A 26 -3.77 -3.74 1.57
CA ALA A 26 -2.38 -3.80 1.16
C ALA A 26 -2.17 -4.96 0.17
N HIS A 27 -1.65 -4.67 -1.01
CA HIS A 27 -1.40 -5.69 -2.03
C HIS A 27 -0.19 -6.59 -1.67
N GLY A 28 -0.14 -7.78 -2.27
CA GLY A 28 0.98 -8.72 -2.12
C GLY A 28 2.21 -8.35 -2.96
N TYR A 29 3.26 -9.16 -2.86
CA TYR A 29 4.51 -8.95 -3.61
C TYR A 29 4.29 -8.95 -5.13
N GLY A 30 5.03 -8.10 -5.85
CA GLY A 30 5.03 -8.05 -7.32
C GLY A 30 3.81 -7.39 -7.97
N GLY A 31 2.82 -6.98 -7.18
CA GLY A 31 1.63 -6.28 -7.67
C GLY A 31 1.59 -4.79 -7.34
N ASP A 32 0.40 -4.22 -7.49
CA ASP A 32 -0.01 -2.90 -7.05
C ASP A 32 -1.48 -2.96 -6.58
N GLN A 33 -2.02 -1.86 -6.10
CA GLN A 33 -3.38 -1.77 -5.56
C GLN A 33 -4.51 -2.13 -6.54
N SER A 34 -4.24 -2.24 -7.85
CA SER A 34 -5.25 -2.66 -8.84
C SER A 34 -5.75 -4.10 -8.63
N VAL A 35 -5.02 -4.91 -7.86
CA VAL A 35 -5.45 -6.27 -7.48
C VAL A 35 -6.80 -6.29 -6.75
N TRP A 36 -7.24 -5.14 -6.23
CA TRP A 36 -8.50 -5.00 -5.51
C TRP A 36 -9.65 -4.44 -6.35
N ASP A 37 -9.41 -4.07 -7.61
CA ASP A 37 -10.39 -3.34 -8.45
C ASP A 37 -11.73 -4.09 -8.55
N ASP A 38 -11.71 -5.42 -8.62
CA ASP A 38 -12.92 -6.24 -8.72
C ASP A 38 -13.76 -6.27 -7.43
N ILE A 39 -13.14 -6.13 -6.26
CA ILE A 39 -13.85 -6.16 -4.96
C ILE A 39 -14.19 -4.78 -4.45
N LEU A 40 -13.51 -3.74 -4.92
CA LEU A 40 -13.69 -2.37 -4.44
C LEU A 40 -15.14 -1.86 -4.44
N PRO A 41 -15.96 -2.13 -5.47
CA PRO A 41 -17.35 -1.68 -5.49
C PRO A 41 -18.13 -2.16 -4.27
N ASP A 42 -17.97 -3.43 -3.87
CA ASP A 42 -18.70 -4.00 -2.74
C ASP A 42 -18.23 -3.44 -1.40
N PHE A 43 -16.94 -3.23 -1.23
CA PHE A 43 -16.38 -2.73 0.04
C PHE A 43 -16.68 -1.24 0.24
N THR A 44 -16.56 -0.43 -0.81
CA THR A 44 -16.79 1.02 -0.75
C THR A 44 -18.24 1.40 -0.44
N THR A 45 -19.19 0.49 -0.63
CA THR A 45 -20.60 0.69 -0.19
C THR A 45 -20.77 0.67 1.32
N ARG A 46 -19.88 0.00 2.05
CA ARG A 46 -19.98 -0.26 3.51
C ARG A 46 -18.87 0.39 4.33
N TYR A 47 -17.70 0.59 3.73
CA TYR A 47 -16.47 0.99 4.41
C TYR A 47 -15.85 2.23 3.76
N THR A 48 -15.07 2.96 4.54
CA THR A 48 -14.03 3.85 4.00
C THR A 48 -12.81 2.98 3.70
N VAL A 49 -12.40 2.89 2.44
CA VAL A 49 -11.34 1.99 1.99
C VAL A 49 -10.08 2.80 1.71
N VAL A 50 -8.98 2.45 2.36
CA VAL A 50 -7.65 3.03 2.09
C VAL A 50 -6.82 2.03 1.30
N LEU A 51 -6.29 2.46 0.16
CA LEU A 51 -5.37 1.70 -0.68
C LEU A 51 -4.06 2.46 -0.86
N PHE A 52 -2.98 1.74 -1.11
CA PHE A 52 -1.67 2.31 -1.44
C PHE A 52 -0.81 1.26 -2.16
N ASP A 53 0.24 1.73 -2.84
CA ASP A 53 1.27 0.89 -3.43
C ASP A 53 2.52 0.87 -2.55
N TRP A 54 3.04 -0.33 -2.29
CA TRP A 54 4.30 -0.45 -1.56
C TRP A 54 5.43 0.27 -2.30
N CYS A 55 6.43 0.79 -1.57
CA CYS A 55 7.56 1.48 -2.21
C CYS A 55 8.40 0.59 -3.15
N PHE A 56 8.23 -0.73 -3.08
CA PHE A 56 8.84 -1.69 -4.00
C PHE A 56 7.95 -2.07 -5.18
N SER A 57 6.71 -1.58 -5.25
CA SER A 57 5.81 -1.81 -6.38
C SER A 57 6.35 -1.10 -7.63
N GLY A 58 6.21 -1.75 -8.78
CA GLY A 58 6.54 -1.13 -10.08
C GLY A 58 5.69 0.11 -10.40
N ALA A 59 4.55 0.30 -9.72
CA ALA A 59 3.71 1.49 -9.86
C ALA A 59 4.28 2.74 -9.17
N VAL A 60 5.18 2.58 -8.19
CA VAL A 60 5.83 3.70 -7.48
C VAL A 60 7.02 4.20 -8.28
N LYS A 61 6.99 5.50 -8.62
CA LYS A 61 8.01 6.12 -9.50
C LYS A 61 9.16 6.79 -8.76
N ASP A 62 9.07 6.91 -7.43
CA ASP A 62 10.12 7.54 -6.63
C ASP A 62 11.12 6.48 -6.14
N PRO A 63 12.32 6.39 -6.74
CA PRO A 63 13.31 5.40 -6.36
C PRO A 63 13.92 5.66 -4.97
N THR A 64 13.74 6.86 -4.40
CA THR A 64 14.29 7.21 -3.09
C THR A 64 13.51 6.57 -1.93
N LEU A 65 12.31 6.05 -2.21
CA LEU A 65 11.47 5.37 -1.22
C LEU A 65 11.88 3.91 -0.99
N TYR A 66 12.63 3.32 -1.92
CA TYR A 66 13.08 1.94 -1.82
C TYR A 66 14.55 1.90 -1.41
N ASP A 67 14.80 1.33 -0.23
CA ASP A 67 16.14 1.05 0.27
C ASP A 67 16.32 -0.47 0.32
N PRO A 68 17.02 -1.08 -0.66
CA PRO A 68 17.20 -2.53 -0.72
C PRO A 68 17.81 -3.10 0.57
N LEU A 69 18.71 -2.35 1.22
CA LEU A 69 19.40 -2.79 2.43
C LEU A 69 18.45 -2.96 3.61
N ARG A 70 17.34 -2.19 3.65
CA ARG A 70 16.31 -2.35 4.68
C ARG A 70 15.49 -3.64 4.53
N TYR A 71 15.37 -4.16 3.31
CA TYR A 71 14.56 -5.34 2.99
C TYR A 71 15.36 -6.65 2.96
N LEU A 72 16.69 -6.59 3.01
CA LEU A 72 17.58 -7.76 3.04
C LEU A 72 17.75 -8.39 4.44
N SER A 73 17.34 -7.69 5.51
CA SER A 73 17.37 -8.26 6.86
C SER A 73 16.22 -9.29 7.03
N PRO A 74 16.51 -10.54 7.42
CA PRO A 74 15.49 -11.57 7.67
C PRO A 74 14.43 -11.13 8.69
N ILE A 75 14.83 -10.32 9.68
CA ILE A 75 13.95 -9.73 10.69
C ILE A 75 12.99 -8.69 10.06
N ASN A 76 13.46 -7.90 9.09
CA ASN A 76 12.64 -6.87 8.45
C ASN A 76 11.70 -7.45 7.37
N TYR A 77 12.12 -8.51 6.69
CA TYR A 77 11.30 -9.24 5.73
C TYR A 77 10.09 -9.88 6.43
N ALA A 78 10.34 -10.65 7.50
CA ALA A 78 9.28 -11.33 8.25
C ALA A 78 8.37 -10.37 9.02
N THR A 79 8.90 -9.30 9.62
CA THR A 79 8.06 -8.32 10.35
C THR A 79 7.12 -7.55 9.42
N LYS A 80 7.50 -7.31 8.16
CA LYS A 80 6.64 -6.65 7.17
C LYS A 80 5.66 -7.60 6.47
N PHE A 81 6.09 -8.83 6.15
CA PHE A 81 5.19 -9.85 5.60
C PHE A 81 4.18 -10.36 6.64
N SER A 82 4.54 -10.41 7.92
CA SER A 82 3.62 -10.83 8.99
C SER A 82 2.49 -9.82 9.24
N LEU A 83 2.65 -8.55 8.85
CA LEU A 83 1.57 -7.57 8.82
C LEU A 83 0.63 -7.75 7.62
N CYS A 84 1.00 -8.58 6.63
CA CYS A 84 0.22 -8.84 5.42
C CYS A 84 -0.69 -10.07 5.52
N PHE A 85 -0.73 -10.79 6.66
CA PHE A 85 -1.37 -12.11 6.76
C PHE A 85 -2.17 -12.38 8.03
N PHE A 86 -2.64 -11.38 8.79
CA PHE A 86 -3.64 -11.65 9.82
C PHE A 86 -4.82 -10.67 9.78
N PRO A 87 -6.06 -11.18 9.90
CA PRO A 87 -7.27 -10.37 10.08
C PRO A 87 -7.23 -9.57 11.39
#